data_AF-A0A3A0DQY5-F1
#
_entry.id   AF-A0A3A0DQY5-F1
#
_cell.length_a   1.000
_cell.length_b   1.000
_cell.length_c   1.000
_cell.angle_alpha   90.00
_cell.angle_beta   90.00
_cell.angle_gamma   90.00
#
_symmetry.space_group_name_H-M   'P 1'
#
loop_
_entity.id
_entity.type
_entity.pdbx_description
1 polymer ?
#
loop_
_entity_poly.entity_id
_entity_poly.type
_entity_poly.pdbx_seq_one_letter_code
_entity_poly.pdbx_strand_id
1 'polypeptide(L)'
;MNMAKRTVTTPRIISVSRRTDIPAYYANWFMQQVERGEVIYPNPMSFKPVRLSLRPEHVLFLVFWTRNPYPLEKYLDRLDQLYGRAYYFHFTINGLPKTVETNNPPLDFAVATFQRLAARYPGQIFWRYDPIVLSDQTPVEYHVQKFGELAERLLGATARCYFSFVNWYQKVQRNLARASRQHGISFRDAALQERLDLVRQLVALAVANGMQLYSCCQDELCEIPQVEKAHCVDVETVRQIAPERYRMLKATPTRDDCGCYESRDLGYYDSCPHGCVYCYANLDRARAREFHAQYLKNRVLPYDGRTN
;
A
#
# COMPACT_ATOMS: atom_id res chain seq x y z
N MET A 1 -4.66 33.80 32.43
CA MET A 1 -5.00 32.37 32.27
C MET A 1 -5.71 32.19 30.93
N ASN A 2 -4.94 32.14 29.83
CA ASN A 2 -5.51 32.06 28.49
C ASN A 2 -5.81 30.59 28.17
N MET A 3 -7.08 30.21 28.21
CA MET A 3 -7.56 28.97 27.59
C MET A 3 -7.25 29.06 26.10
N ALA A 4 -6.17 28.41 25.67
CA ALA A 4 -5.88 28.18 24.27
C ALA A 4 -7.14 27.57 23.64
N LYS A 5 -7.70 28.24 22.63
CA LYS A 5 -8.74 27.69 21.76
C LYS A 5 -8.22 26.33 21.28
N ARG A 6 -8.74 25.23 21.85
CA ARG A 6 -8.54 23.89 21.30
C ARG A 6 -9.13 23.93 19.90
N THR A 7 -8.28 24.10 18.90
CA THR A 7 -8.66 23.83 17.52
C THR A 7 -9.13 22.38 17.49
N VAL A 8 -10.44 22.18 17.37
CA VAL A 8 -11.04 20.86 17.23
C VAL A 8 -10.49 20.29 15.92
N THR A 9 -9.47 19.46 16.01
CA THR A 9 -8.93 18.76 14.84
C THR A 9 -9.92 17.68 14.46
N THR A 10 -10.59 17.86 13.31
CA THR A 10 -11.49 16.86 12.76
C THR A 10 -10.76 15.52 12.64
N PRO A 11 -11.30 14.43 13.21
CA PRO A 11 -10.70 13.10 13.10
C PRO A 11 -10.52 12.67 11.63
N ARG A 12 -9.44 11.95 11.30
CA ARG A 12 -9.11 11.58 9.90
C ARG A 12 -8.71 10.12 9.74
N ILE A 13 -8.92 9.59 8.54
CA ILE A 13 -8.25 8.37 8.08
C ILE A 13 -6.81 8.71 7.69
N ILE A 14 -5.85 7.91 8.13
CA ILE A 14 -4.43 8.10 7.85
C ILE A 14 -3.91 6.91 7.05
N SER A 15 -3.31 7.20 5.89
CA SER A 15 -2.66 6.23 5.02
C SER A 15 -1.16 6.16 5.34
N VAL A 16 -0.64 4.97 5.64
CA VAL A 16 0.71 4.74 6.19
C VAL A 16 1.46 3.66 5.37
N SER A 17 1.96 3.89 4.15
CA SER A 17 1.88 5.01 3.20
C SER A 17 1.74 4.42 1.79
N ARG A 18 1.15 5.17 0.85
CA ARG A 18 1.24 4.82 -0.57
C ARG A 18 2.59 5.15 -1.23
N ARG A 19 3.41 6.02 -0.62
CA ARG A 19 4.67 6.51 -1.22
C ARG A 19 5.93 5.84 -0.67
N THR A 20 5.83 5.30 0.54
CA THR A 20 6.93 4.68 1.27
C THR A 20 6.42 3.46 2.00
N ASP A 21 7.10 2.32 1.92
CA ASP A 21 6.73 1.19 2.77
C ASP A 21 7.17 1.43 4.22
N ILE A 22 6.38 2.23 4.94
CA ILE A 22 6.61 2.58 6.34
C ILE A 22 6.60 1.32 7.22
N PRO A 23 5.63 0.39 7.09
CA PRO A 23 5.67 -0.84 7.89
C PRO A 23 6.96 -1.65 7.68
N ALA A 24 7.51 -1.70 6.47
CA ALA A 24 8.72 -2.46 6.18
C ALA A 24 10.03 -1.79 6.62
N TYR A 25 10.14 -0.46 6.53
CA TYR A 25 11.44 0.20 6.70
C TYR A 25 11.45 1.26 7.81
N TYR A 26 10.29 1.76 8.22
CA TYR A 26 10.19 2.90 9.13
C TYR A 26 9.19 2.65 10.28
N ALA A 27 8.89 1.39 10.61
CA ALA A 27 7.96 1.03 11.68
C ALA A 27 8.35 1.63 13.04
N ASN A 28 9.63 1.55 13.42
CA ASN A 28 10.11 2.15 14.68
C ASN A 28 9.89 3.67 14.68
N TRP A 29 10.17 4.36 13.55
CA TRP A 29 9.94 5.80 13.45
C TRP A 29 8.44 6.13 13.56
N PHE A 30 7.59 5.42 12.82
CA PHE A 30 6.15 5.62 12.86
C PHE A 30 5.63 5.49 14.30
N MET A 31 6.06 4.45 15.01
CA MET A 31 5.66 4.25 16.40
C MET A 31 6.17 5.34 17.34
N GLN A 32 7.37 5.87 17.14
CA GLN A 32 7.82 7.06 17.90
C GLN A 32 6.91 8.26 17.69
N GLN A 33 6.37 8.46 16.49
CA GLN A 33 5.43 9.56 16.23
C GLN A 33 4.05 9.27 16.83
N VAL A 34 3.61 8.01 16.79
CA VAL A 34 2.38 7.56 17.47
C VAL A 34 2.46 7.86 18.97
N GLU A 35 3.57 7.52 19.63
CA GLU A 35 3.74 7.80 21.07
C GLU A 35 3.81 9.30 21.38
N ARG A 36 4.28 10.13 20.44
CA ARG A 36 4.25 11.59 20.57
C ARG A 36 2.85 12.18 20.34
N GLY A 37 1.95 11.44 19.68
CA GLY A 37 0.61 11.91 19.32
C GLY A 37 0.58 12.90 18.14
N GLU A 38 1.71 13.11 17.46
CA GLU A 38 1.79 13.95 16.26
C GLU A 38 2.93 13.54 15.34
N VAL A 39 2.80 13.89 14.06
CA VAL A 39 3.85 13.74 13.05
C VAL A 39 3.92 14.99 12.17
N ILE A 40 5.14 15.35 11.81
CA ILE A 40 5.43 16.42 10.85
C ILE A 40 6.08 15.78 9.63
N TYR A 41 5.58 16.13 8.44
CA TYR A 41 6.15 15.67 7.18
C TYR A 41 5.96 16.75 6.11
N PRO A 42 6.75 16.76 5.03
CA PRO A 42 6.68 17.80 4.03
C PRO A 42 5.54 17.49 3.06
N ASN A 43 4.81 18.52 2.66
CA ASN A 43 3.85 18.38 1.58
C ASN A 43 4.58 17.94 0.30
N PRO A 44 4.11 16.91 -0.42
CA PRO A 44 4.82 16.37 -1.59
C PRO A 44 4.99 17.35 -2.75
N MET A 45 4.17 18.39 -2.82
CA MET A 45 4.17 19.37 -3.91
C MET A 45 4.82 20.68 -3.49
N SER A 46 4.42 21.22 -2.33
CA SER A 46 4.89 22.53 -1.86
C SER A 46 6.08 22.47 -0.91
N PHE A 47 6.46 21.27 -0.44
CA PHE A 47 7.50 21.02 0.57
C PHE A 47 7.28 21.70 1.93
N LYS A 48 6.20 22.48 2.10
CA LYS A 48 5.83 23.08 3.37
C LYS A 48 5.51 22.01 4.42
N PRO A 49 5.84 22.22 5.70
CA PRO A 49 5.55 21.26 6.75
C PRO A 49 4.05 21.08 6.94
N VAL A 50 3.62 19.83 6.96
CA VAL A 50 2.27 19.37 7.29
C VAL A 50 2.33 18.72 8.66
N ARG A 51 1.52 19.22 9.60
CA ARG A 51 1.34 18.64 10.92
C ARG A 51 0.08 17.79 10.92
N LEU A 52 0.20 16.56 11.43
CA LEU A 52 -0.91 15.62 11.55
C LEU A 52 -0.94 15.05 12.96
N SER A 53 -2.09 15.08 13.63
CA SER A 53 -2.23 14.44 14.93
C SER A 53 -2.37 12.93 14.77
N LEU A 54 -1.67 12.20 15.63
CA LEU A 54 -1.72 10.74 15.79
C LEU A 54 -2.33 10.35 17.15
N ARG A 55 -3.00 11.28 17.85
CA ARG A 55 -3.70 10.93 19.08
C ARG A 55 -4.91 10.05 18.77
N PRO A 56 -5.21 9.02 19.56
CA PRO A 56 -6.33 8.11 19.33
C PRO A 56 -7.67 8.77 19.01
N GLU A 57 -7.97 9.90 19.64
CA GLU A 57 -9.19 10.69 19.45
C GLU A 57 -9.25 11.47 18.13
N HIS A 58 -8.12 11.65 17.45
CA HIS A 58 -8.01 12.36 16.17
C HIS A 58 -7.78 11.43 14.97
N VAL A 59 -7.58 10.13 15.22
CA VAL A 59 -7.38 9.12 14.16
C VAL A 59 -8.62 8.26 14.06
N LEU A 60 -9.34 8.35 12.94
CA LEU A 60 -10.51 7.49 12.70
C LEU A 60 -10.09 6.08 12.31
N PHE A 61 -9.04 5.97 11.50
CA PHE A 61 -8.63 4.70 10.95
C PHE A 61 -7.20 4.78 10.40
N LEU A 62 -6.42 3.71 10.52
CA LEU A 62 -5.13 3.59 9.83
C LEU A 62 -5.24 2.61 8.66
N VAL A 63 -4.66 2.98 7.52
CA VAL A 63 -4.55 2.10 6.35
C VAL A 63 -3.07 1.85 6.10
N PHE A 64 -2.62 0.63 6.36
CA PHE A 64 -1.23 0.23 6.15
C PHE A 64 -1.04 -0.30 4.74
N TRP A 65 0.07 0.07 4.10
CA TRP A 65 0.42 -0.42 2.77
C TRP A 65 1.83 -0.97 2.83
N THR A 66 2.00 -2.23 2.49
CA THR A 66 3.30 -2.85 2.66
C THR A 66 3.47 -4.10 1.82
N ARG A 67 4.74 -4.41 1.56
CA ARG A 67 5.20 -5.70 1.05
C ARG A 67 5.87 -6.52 2.14
N ASN A 68 6.09 -5.94 3.32
CA ASN A 68 6.71 -6.61 4.45
C ASN A 68 6.25 -5.97 5.78
N PRO A 69 5.13 -6.43 6.37
CA PRO A 69 4.64 -5.91 7.65
C PRO A 69 5.47 -6.36 8.86
N TYR A 70 6.38 -7.33 8.69
CA TYR A 70 7.10 -7.97 9.81
C TYR A 70 7.73 -6.97 10.80
N PRO A 71 8.39 -5.88 10.38
CA PRO A 71 8.99 -4.94 11.33
C PRO A 71 7.97 -4.18 12.19
N LEU A 72 6.72 -4.07 11.74
CA LEU A 72 5.61 -3.49 12.49
C LEU A 72 4.99 -4.50 13.47
N GLU A 73 5.15 -5.81 13.27
CA GLU A 73 4.45 -6.85 14.06
C GLU A 73 4.65 -6.69 15.58
N LYS A 74 5.87 -6.38 16.02
CA LYS A 74 6.20 -6.17 17.44
C LYS A 74 5.48 -4.98 18.10
N TYR A 75 4.80 -4.15 17.31
CA TYR A 75 4.06 -2.98 17.77
C TYR A 75 2.54 -3.14 17.67
N LEU A 76 2.06 -4.28 17.15
CA LEU A 76 0.64 -4.51 16.91
C LEU A 76 -0.20 -4.50 18.19
N ASP A 77 0.30 -5.06 19.30
CA ASP A 77 -0.40 -4.99 20.59
C ASP A 77 -0.58 -3.54 21.06
N ARG A 78 0.44 -2.70 20.84
CA ARG A 78 0.38 -1.28 21.18
C ARG A 78 -0.58 -0.51 20.27
N LEU A 79 -0.58 -0.81 18.97
CA LEU A 79 -1.54 -0.24 18.01
C LEU A 79 -2.98 -0.67 18.32
N ASP A 80 -3.18 -1.94 18.69
CA ASP A 80 -4.48 -2.47 19.15
C ASP A 80 -4.97 -1.67 20.36
N GLN A 81 -4.11 -1.46 21.36
CA GLN A 81 -4.44 -0.70 22.57
C GLN A 81 -4.81 0.76 22.26
N LEU A 82 -4.04 1.42 21.39
CA LEU A 82 -4.23 2.85 21.11
C LEU A 82 -5.41 3.12 20.19
N TYR A 83 -5.60 2.31 19.15
CA TYR A 83 -6.57 2.59 18.09
C TYR A 83 -7.76 1.63 18.10
N GLY A 84 -7.80 0.65 19.00
CA GLY A 84 -8.89 -0.31 19.10
C GLY A 84 -9.04 -1.16 17.84
N ARG A 85 -7.92 -1.57 17.23
CA ARG A 85 -7.88 -2.32 15.95
C ARG A 85 -8.54 -1.63 14.75
N ALA A 86 -8.75 -0.32 14.81
CA ALA A 86 -9.29 0.48 13.71
C ALA A 86 -8.25 0.68 12.59
N TYR A 87 -7.82 -0.44 11.98
CA TYR A 87 -6.86 -0.45 10.87
C TYR A 87 -6.92 -1.74 10.05
N TYR A 88 -6.53 -1.66 8.78
CA TYR A 88 -6.35 -2.82 7.90
C TYR A 88 -5.06 -2.70 7.09
N PHE A 89 -4.65 -3.82 6.51
CA PHE A 89 -3.44 -3.94 5.71
C PHE A 89 -3.76 -4.20 4.25
N HIS A 90 -3.23 -3.34 3.41
CA HIS A 90 -2.98 -3.59 2.01
C HIS A 90 -1.61 -4.27 1.89
N PHE A 91 -1.60 -5.61 1.77
CA PHE A 91 -0.38 -6.42 1.73
C PHE A 91 -0.12 -6.91 0.31
N THR A 92 0.90 -6.33 -0.33
CA THR A 92 1.30 -6.68 -1.69
C THR A 92 2.20 -7.92 -1.73
N ILE A 93 1.77 -8.94 -2.47
CA ILE A 93 2.54 -10.14 -2.81
C ILE A 93 2.31 -10.44 -4.29
N ASN A 94 3.30 -10.15 -5.15
CA ASN A 94 3.18 -10.33 -6.60
C ASN A 94 3.95 -11.55 -7.11
N GLY A 95 5.02 -11.93 -6.41
CA GLY A 95 5.92 -13.02 -6.82
C GLY A 95 6.83 -12.70 -8.00
N LEU A 96 6.91 -11.43 -8.44
CA LEU A 96 7.67 -11.02 -9.63
C LEU A 96 9.18 -11.32 -9.50
N PRO A 97 9.89 -11.52 -10.63
CA PRO A 97 11.33 -11.74 -10.64
C PRO A 97 12.11 -10.61 -9.95
N LYS A 98 13.29 -10.93 -9.39
CA LYS A 98 14.17 -9.96 -8.69
C LYS A 98 14.65 -8.81 -9.58
N THR A 99 14.67 -9.02 -10.88
CA THR A 99 14.94 -8.01 -11.90
C THR A 99 13.84 -6.94 -11.99
N VAL A 100 12.63 -7.26 -11.54
CA VAL A 100 11.46 -6.35 -11.46
C VAL A 100 11.23 -5.87 -10.01
N GLU A 101 11.39 -6.75 -9.02
CA GLU A 101 11.21 -6.48 -7.60
C GLU A 101 12.46 -6.85 -6.78
N THR A 102 13.38 -5.91 -6.63
CA THR A 102 14.72 -6.18 -6.10
C THR A 102 14.73 -6.64 -4.63
N ASN A 103 14.17 -5.84 -3.73
CA ASN A 103 14.32 -6.05 -2.27
C ASN A 103 13.05 -6.56 -1.58
N ASN A 104 12.10 -7.13 -2.34
CA ASN A 104 10.92 -7.76 -1.74
C ASN A 104 11.32 -8.99 -0.89
N PRO A 105 10.57 -9.27 0.18
CA PRO A 105 10.81 -10.47 0.98
C PRO A 105 10.67 -11.74 0.13
N PRO A 106 11.32 -12.85 0.52
CA PRO A 106 11.07 -14.16 -0.07
C PRO A 106 9.58 -14.52 -0.04
N LEU A 107 9.10 -15.22 -1.06
CA LEU A 107 7.67 -15.48 -1.24
C LEU A 107 7.08 -16.27 -0.06
N ASP A 108 7.78 -17.32 0.38
CA ASP A 108 7.33 -18.15 1.50
C ASP A 108 7.24 -17.38 2.80
N PHE A 109 8.19 -16.47 3.03
CA PHE A 109 8.15 -15.57 4.17
C PHE A 109 6.95 -14.63 4.09
N ALA A 110 6.69 -14.03 2.93
CA ALA A 110 5.58 -13.11 2.73
C ALA A 110 4.22 -13.81 2.93
N VAL A 111 4.03 -15.00 2.36
CA VAL A 111 2.81 -15.80 2.49
C VAL A 111 2.59 -16.23 3.95
N ALA A 112 3.62 -16.78 4.62
CA ALA A 112 3.50 -17.16 6.03
C ALA A 112 3.17 -15.96 6.91
N THR A 113 3.74 -14.79 6.61
CA THR A 113 3.45 -13.54 7.30
C THR A 113 2.01 -13.09 7.06
N PHE A 114 1.52 -13.19 5.82
CA PHE A 114 0.14 -12.88 5.48
C PHE A 114 -0.83 -13.75 6.28
N GLN A 115 -0.62 -15.07 6.28
CA GLN A 115 -1.48 -16.02 7.00
C GLN A 115 -1.49 -15.76 8.51
N ARG A 116 -0.32 -15.49 9.12
CA ARG A 116 -0.25 -15.13 10.55
C ARG A 116 -1.04 -13.86 10.88
N LEU A 117 -0.91 -12.82 10.05
CA LEU A 117 -1.66 -11.57 10.24
C LEU A 117 -3.15 -11.75 10.00
N ALA A 118 -3.55 -12.53 8.99
CA ALA A 118 -4.94 -12.85 8.71
C ALA A 118 -5.60 -13.61 9.86
N ALA A 119 -4.89 -14.55 10.48
CA ALA A 119 -5.36 -15.26 11.66
C ALA A 119 -5.55 -14.31 12.86
N ARG A 120 -4.66 -13.32 13.04
CA ARG A 120 -4.78 -12.31 14.09
C ARG A 120 -5.87 -11.28 13.81
N TYR A 121 -6.07 -10.93 12.54
CA TYR A 121 -6.98 -9.88 12.08
C TYR A 121 -7.90 -10.37 10.95
N PRO A 122 -8.84 -11.28 11.22
CA PRO A 122 -9.75 -11.81 10.21
C PRO A 122 -10.50 -10.68 9.49
N GLY A 123 -10.46 -10.69 8.16
CA GLY A 123 -11.13 -9.66 7.34
C GLY A 123 -10.43 -8.30 7.30
N GLN A 124 -9.23 -8.13 7.87
CA GLN A 124 -8.48 -6.87 7.84
C GLN A 124 -7.15 -6.95 7.08
N ILE A 125 -6.85 -8.08 6.43
CA ILE A 125 -5.68 -8.24 5.55
C ILE A 125 -6.16 -8.45 4.11
N PHE A 126 -5.85 -7.49 3.25
CA PHE A 126 -6.23 -7.48 1.84
C PHE A 126 -5.01 -7.78 0.99
N TRP A 127 -5.12 -8.83 0.18
CA TRP A 127 -4.05 -9.16 -0.77
C TRP A 127 -4.05 -8.14 -1.89
N ARG A 128 -2.86 -7.70 -2.27
CA ARG A 128 -2.65 -6.92 -3.49
C ARG A 128 -1.74 -7.70 -4.43
N TYR A 129 -2.30 -8.16 -5.54
CA TYR A 129 -1.54 -8.59 -6.70
C TYR A 129 -1.36 -7.38 -7.63
N ASP A 130 -0.60 -6.40 -7.13
CA ASP A 130 -0.54 -5.06 -7.67
C ASP A 130 0.91 -4.51 -7.73
N PRO A 131 1.38 -4.02 -8.89
CA PRO A 131 0.75 -4.10 -10.20
C PRO A 131 1.10 -5.41 -10.95
N ILE A 132 0.29 -5.76 -11.94
CA ILE A 132 0.62 -6.67 -13.04
C ILE A 132 1.58 -5.93 -13.99
N VAL A 133 2.69 -6.58 -14.34
CA VAL A 133 3.78 -5.99 -15.14
C VAL A 133 4.14 -6.97 -16.24
N LEU A 134 3.77 -6.67 -17.48
CA LEU A 134 4.04 -7.56 -18.61
C LEU A 134 5.43 -7.32 -19.20
N SER A 135 6.14 -8.42 -19.41
CA SER A 135 7.45 -8.44 -20.09
C SER A 135 7.72 -9.81 -20.72
N ASP A 136 8.89 -9.96 -21.34
CA ASP A 136 9.45 -11.24 -21.76
C ASP A 136 9.75 -12.20 -20.58
N GLN A 137 9.95 -11.69 -19.37
CA GLN A 137 10.12 -12.51 -18.15
C GLN A 137 8.82 -12.78 -17.40
N THR A 138 7.82 -11.92 -17.58
CA THR A 138 6.52 -12.02 -16.92
C THR A 138 5.40 -11.88 -17.95
N PRO A 139 5.26 -12.84 -18.87
CA PRO A 139 4.17 -12.84 -19.84
C PRO A 139 2.83 -13.18 -19.17
N VAL A 140 1.76 -13.24 -19.96
CA VAL A 140 0.40 -13.55 -19.48
C VAL A 140 0.37 -14.88 -18.72
N GLU A 141 1.01 -15.91 -19.25
CA GLU A 141 1.04 -17.27 -18.68
C GLU A 141 1.72 -17.28 -17.31
N TYR A 142 2.77 -16.48 -17.15
CA TYR A 142 3.44 -16.30 -15.87
C TYR A 142 2.47 -15.73 -14.83
N HIS A 143 1.68 -14.72 -15.20
CA HIS A 143 0.73 -14.11 -14.27
C HIS A 143 -0.40 -15.07 -13.91
N VAL A 144 -0.93 -15.83 -14.87
CA VAL A 144 -1.95 -16.86 -14.61
C VAL A 144 -1.42 -17.90 -13.62
N GLN A 145 -0.22 -18.46 -13.88
CA GLN A 145 0.40 -19.46 -13.01
C GLN A 145 0.71 -18.89 -11.62
N LYS A 146 1.37 -17.72 -11.56
CA LYS A 146 1.82 -17.14 -10.29
C LYS A 146 0.66 -16.66 -9.44
N PHE A 147 -0.36 -16.08 -10.05
CA PHE A 147 -1.58 -15.69 -9.35
C PHE A 147 -2.30 -16.91 -8.80
N GLY A 148 -2.47 -17.97 -9.60
CA GLY A 148 -3.10 -19.22 -9.16
C GLY A 148 -2.40 -19.83 -7.94
N GLU A 149 -1.06 -19.98 -8.01
CA GLU A 149 -0.25 -20.47 -6.89
C GLU A 149 -0.47 -19.61 -5.62
N LEU A 150 -0.46 -18.28 -5.75
CA LEU A 150 -0.64 -17.39 -4.61
C LEU A 150 -2.05 -17.42 -4.06
N ALA A 151 -3.07 -17.49 -4.92
CA ALA A 151 -4.46 -17.59 -4.52
C ALA A 151 -4.71 -18.86 -3.70
N GLU A 152 -4.18 -20.01 -4.15
CA GLU A 152 -4.25 -21.28 -3.42
C GLU A 152 -3.57 -21.19 -2.05
N ARG A 153 -2.37 -20.60 -2.01
CA ARG A 153 -1.61 -20.43 -0.77
C ARG A 153 -2.26 -19.44 0.22
N LEU A 154 -3.10 -18.54 -0.27
CA LEU A 154 -3.82 -17.54 0.52
C LEU A 154 -5.30 -17.92 0.75
N LEU A 155 -5.71 -19.12 0.33
CA LEU A 155 -7.06 -19.65 0.54
C LEU A 155 -7.46 -19.56 2.02
N GLY A 156 -8.61 -18.95 2.28
CA GLY A 156 -9.14 -18.75 3.64
C GLY A 156 -8.44 -17.66 4.46
N ALA A 157 -7.30 -17.12 4.01
CA ALA A 157 -6.61 -16.02 4.69
C ALA A 157 -7.18 -14.63 4.29
N THR A 158 -7.80 -14.52 3.11
CA THR A 158 -8.49 -13.30 2.69
C THR A 158 -9.60 -13.64 1.69
N ALA A 159 -10.60 -12.78 1.61
CA ALA A 159 -11.65 -12.83 0.59
C ALA A 159 -11.48 -11.73 -0.47
N ARG A 160 -10.44 -10.90 -0.38
CA ARG A 160 -10.27 -9.72 -1.24
C ARG A 160 -8.87 -9.66 -1.85
N CYS A 161 -8.82 -9.56 -3.18
CA CYS A 161 -7.60 -9.29 -3.92
C CYS A 161 -7.73 -8.02 -4.75
N TYR A 162 -6.85 -7.06 -4.50
CA TYR A 162 -6.76 -5.82 -5.28
C TYR A 162 -5.68 -5.96 -6.35
N PHE A 163 -5.95 -5.44 -7.54
CA PHE A 163 -4.99 -5.48 -8.63
C PHE A 163 -5.10 -4.24 -9.53
N SER A 164 -4.07 -4.02 -10.32
CA SER A 164 -4.06 -3.12 -11.48
C SER A 164 -2.96 -3.54 -12.44
N PHE A 165 -3.04 -3.11 -13.69
CA PHE A 165 -1.89 -3.10 -14.58
C PHE A 165 -1.01 -1.87 -14.29
N VAL A 166 0.29 -2.03 -14.47
CA VAL A 166 1.24 -0.92 -14.32
C VAL A 166 0.82 0.29 -15.16
N ASN A 167 0.75 1.45 -14.53
CA ASN A 167 0.45 2.70 -15.22
C ASN A 167 1.73 3.27 -15.87
N TRP A 168 1.67 3.56 -17.17
CA TRP A 168 2.81 4.03 -17.98
C TRP A 168 3.07 5.54 -17.84
N TYR A 169 3.07 6.05 -16.62
CA TYR A 169 3.45 7.44 -16.35
C TYR A 169 4.90 7.70 -16.77
N GLN A 170 5.22 8.94 -17.15
CA GLN A 170 6.56 9.35 -17.58
C GLN A 170 7.69 8.93 -16.61
N LYS A 171 7.42 8.96 -15.29
CA LYS A 171 8.37 8.47 -14.27
C LYS A 171 8.56 6.95 -14.32
N VAL A 172 7.46 6.21 -14.46
CA VAL A 172 7.47 4.74 -14.55
C VAL A 172 8.17 4.31 -15.83
N GLN A 173 7.85 4.91 -16.98
CA GLN A 173 8.51 4.67 -18.26
C GLN A 173 10.03 4.82 -18.17
N ARG A 174 10.54 5.89 -17.53
CA ARG A 174 11.98 6.08 -17.32
C ARG A 174 12.60 4.97 -16.45
N ASN A 175 11.91 4.57 -15.40
CA ASN A 175 12.37 3.50 -14.51
C ASN A 175 12.40 2.13 -15.21
N LEU A 176 11.38 1.83 -16.02
CA LEU A 176 11.31 0.62 -16.84
C LEU A 176 12.41 0.62 -17.90
N ALA A 177 12.61 1.71 -18.65
CA ALA A 177 13.68 1.83 -19.64
C ALA A 177 15.08 1.71 -19.04
N ARG A 178 15.28 2.17 -17.80
CA ARG A 178 16.54 1.91 -17.06
C ARG A 178 16.70 0.43 -16.73
N ALA A 179 15.63 -0.22 -16.24
CA ALA A 179 15.65 -1.65 -15.94
C ALA A 179 15.86 -2.50 -17.19
N SER A 180 15.26 -2.14 -18.32
CA SER A 180 15.48 -2.80 -19.63
C SER A 180 16.96 -2.80 -20.01
N ARG A 181 17.63 -1.65 -19.90
CA ARG A 181 19.08 -1.55 -20.18
C ARG A 181 19.94 -2.30 -19.18
N GLN A 182 19.56 -2.32 -17.92
CA GLN A 182 20.36 -2.92 -16.85
C GLN A 182 20.22 -4.45 -16.78
N HIS A 183 19.03 -4.97 -17.09
CA HIS A 183 18.68 -6.37 -16.87
C HIS A 183 18.31 -7.12 -18.15
N GLY A 184 18.30 -6.44 -19.30
CA GLY A 184 17.92 -7.06 -20.59
C GLY A 184 16.44 -7.46 -20.65
N ILE A 185 15.55 -6.69 -20.03
CA ILE A 185 14.10 -7.01 -19.94
C ILE A 185 13.31 -6.13 -20.89
N SER A 186 12.37 -6.73 -21.62
CA SER A 186 11.48 -6.02 -22.53
C SER A 186 10.09 -5.87 -21.91
N PHE A 187 9.84 -4.71 -21.29
CA PHE A 187 8.52 -4.37 -20.76
C PHE A 187 7.60 -3.89 -21.88
N ARG A 188 6.30 -4.21 -21.78
CA ARG A 188 5.29 -3.76 -22.74
C ARG A 188 3.99 -3.40 -22.06
N ASP A 189 3.28 -2.45 -22.66
CA ASP A 189 1.89 -2.18 -22.32
C ASP A 189 0.99 -3.13 -23.12
N ALA A 190 -0.01 -3.73 -22.48
CA ALA A 190 -0.91 -4.65 -23.14
C ALA A 190 -2.11 -3.90 -23.75
N ALA A 191 -2.51 -4.34 -24.94
CA ALA A 191 -3.76 -3.90 -25.53
C ALA A 191 -4.93 -4.23 -24.59
N LEU A 192 -6.00 -3.44 -24.65
CA LEU A 192 -7.15 -3.62 -23.77
C LEU A 192 -7.69 -5.06 -23.80
N GLN A 193 -7.85 -5.64 -24.99
CA GLN A 193 -8.37 -7.00 -25.13
C GLN A 193 -7.51 -8.04 -24.39
N GLU A 194 -6.18 -7.95 -24.51
CA GLU A 194 -5.26 -8.84 -23.81
C GLU A 194 -5.34 -8.65 -22.29
N ARG A 195 -5.48 -7.41 -21.80
CA ARG A 195 -5.72 -7.14 -20.39
C ARG A 195 -7.01 -7.78 -19.91
N LEU A 196 -8.10 -7.67 -20.68
CA LEU A 196 -9.39 -8.28 -20.36
C LEU A 196 -9.30 -9.81 -20.34
N ASP A 197 -8.61 -10.43 -21.29
CA ASP A 197 -8.44 -11.88 -21.37
C ASP A 197 -7.61 -12.44 -20.22
N LEU A 198 -6.54 -11.74 -19.81
CA LEU A 198 -5.81 -12.09 -18.59
C LEU A 198 -6.71 -11.97 -17.36
N VAL A 199 -7.44 -10.86 -17.21
CA VAL A 199 -8.30 -10.64 -16.03
C VAL A 199 -9.41 -11.70 -15.93
N ARG A 200 -10.02 -12.13 -17.03
CA ARG A 200 -11.00 -13.24 -17.01
C ARG A 200 -10.40 -14.53 -16.42
N GLN A 201 -9.15 -14.85 -16.76
CA GLN A 201 -8.45 -15.99 -16.20
C GLN A 201 -8.16 -15.80 -14.70
N LEU A 202 -7.73 -14.61 -14.29
CA LEU A 202 -7.50 -14.30 -12.87
C LEU A 202 -8.79 -14.36 -12.05
N VAL A 203 -9.93 -13.93 -12.60
CA VAL A 203 -11.26 -14.04 -11.97
C VAL A 203 -11.59 -15.50 -11.69
N ALA A 204 -11.43 -16.39 -12.67
CA ALA A 204 -11.71 -17.81 -12.48
C ALA A 204 -10.89 -18.41 -11.33
N LEU A 205 -9.60 -18.08 -11.26
CA LEU A 205 -8.70 -18.51 -10.19
C LEU A 205 -9.08 -17.90 -8.83
N ALA A 206 -9.45 -16.62 -8.79
CA ALA A 206 -9.86 -15.93 -7.58
C ALA A 206 -11.16 -16.53 -7.01
N VAL A 207 -12.17 -16.74 -7.85
CA VAL A 207 -13.46 -17.33 -7.46
C VAL A 207 -13.26 -18.76 -6.95
N ALA A 208 -12.44 -19.57 -7.62
CA ALA A 208 -12.10 -20.93 -7.17
C ALA A 208 -11.46 -20.95 -5.77
N ASN A 209 -10.83 -19.85 -5.36
CA ASN A 209 -10.19 -19.68 -4.05
C ASN A 209 -10.98 -18.77 -3.08
N GLY A 210 -12.25 -18.50 -3.36
CA GLY A 210 -13.13 -17.72 -2.49
C GLY A 210 -12.77 -16.24 -2.39
N MET A 211 -12.16 -15.67 -3.43
CA MET A 211 -11.71 -14.28 -3.47
C MET A 211 -12.49 -13.46 -4.50
N GLN A 212 -12.80 -12.22 -4.12
CA GLN A 212 -13.33 -11.19 -5.00
C GLN A 212 -12.18 -10.30 -5.50
N LEU A 213 -12.15 -10.02 -6.81
CA LEU A 213 -11.18 -9.10 -7.40
C LEU A 213 -11.67 -7.65 -7.37
N TYR A 214 -10.75 -6.74 -7.09
CA TYR A 214 -10.98 -5.29 -7.06
C TYR A 214 -9.98 -4.56 -7.97
N SER A 215 -10.46 -3.93 -9.03
CA SER A 215 -9.65 -3.15 -9.98
C SER A 215 -9.42 -1.72 -9.51
N CYS A 216 -8.15 -1.29 -9.41
CA CYS A 216 -7.81 0.05 -8.96
C CYS A 216 -7.58 1.03 -10.12
N CYS A 217 -8.48 2.01 -10.27
CA CYS A 217 -8.37 3.11 -11.24
C CYS A 217 -8.26 2.65 -12.71
N GLN A 218 -8.91 1.53 -13.04
CA GLN A 218 -8.99 0.95 -14.39
C GLN A 218 -10.42 0.42 -14.56
N ASP A 219 -11.35 1.36 -14.72
CA ASP A 219 -12.79 1.12 -14.72
C ASP A 219 -13.20 0.21 -15.87
N GLU A 220 -12.45 0.20 -16.98
CA GLU A 220 -12.69 -0.70 -18.11
C GLU A 220 -12.58 -2.19 -17.73
N LEU A 221 -11.85 -2.51 -16.66
CA LEU A 221 -11.72 -3.89 -16.17
C LEU A 221 -12.93 -4.30 -15.31
N CYS A 222 -13.70 -3.35 -14.80
CA CYS A 222 -14.89 -3.61 -13.98
C CYS A 222 -16.10 -4.04 -14.83
N GLU A 223 -15.99 -4.02 -16.16
CA GLU A 223 -16.99 -4.62 -17.06
C GLU A 223 -16.97 -6.15 -17.02
N ILE A 224 -15.91 -6.75 -16.49
CA ILE A 224 -15.79 -8.20 -16.31
C ILE A 224 -16.61 -8.60 -15.07
N PRO A 225 -17.54 -9.57 -15.17
CA PRO A 225 -18.24 -10.10 -14.02
C PRO A 225 -17.27 -10.56 -12.93
N GLN A 226 -17.60 -10.28 -11.67
CA GLN A 226 -16.74 -10.55 -10.50
C GLN A 226 -15.44 -9.73 -10.48
N VAL A 227 -15.41 -8.57 -11.14
CA VAL A 227 -14.43 -7.52 -10.89
C VAL A 227 -15.16 -6.29 -10.38
N GLU A 228 -14.85 -5.90 -9.15
CA GLU A 228 -15.43 -4.73 -8.50
C GLU A 228 -14.51 -3.52 -8.62
N LYS A 229 -15.08 -2.31 -8.57
CA LYS A 229 -14.28 -1.09 -8.49
C LYS A 229 -13.59 -1.01 -7.13
N ALA A 230 -12.27 -0.86 -7.12
CA ALA A 230 -11.53 -0.77 -5.87
C ALA A 230 -11.73 0.57 -5.18
N HIS A 231 -11.92 0.50 -3.86
CA HIS A 231 -11.68 1.60 -2.94
C HIS A 231 -10.57 1.15 -2.00
N CYS A 232 -9.37 1.68 -2.17
CA CYS A 232 -8.24 1.27 -1.35
C CYS A 232 -8.24 1.97 0.02
N VAL A 233 -8.92 3.12 0.13
CA VAL A 233 -9.40 3.70 1.39
C VAL A 233 -10.91 3.58 1.40
N ASP A 234 -11.39 2.43 1.88
CA ASP A 234 -12.79 2.04 1.77
C ASP A 234 -13.56 2.34 3.06
N VAL A 235 -14.55 3.19 2.91
CA VAL A 235 -15.46 3.61 3.96
C VAL A 235 -16.28 2.45 4.50
N GLU A 236 -16.70 1.54 3.62
CA GLU A 236 -17.52 0.40 3.99
C GLU A 236 -16.71 -0.59 4.82
N THR A 237 -15.45 -0.81 4.45
CA THR A 237 -14.49 -1.52 5.30
C THR A 237 -14.31 -0.85 6.66
N VAL A 238 -14.17 0.48 6.71
CA VAL A 238 -14.09 1.20 7.99
C VAL A 238 -15.36 1.01 8.82
N ARG A 239 -16.54 1.02 8.19
CA ARG A 239 -17.83 0.74 8.86
C ARG A 239 -17.89 -0.67 9.44
N GLN A 240 -17.34 -1.66 8.74
CA GLN A 240 -17.31 -3.05 9.17
C GLN A 240 -16.34 -3.27 10.34
N ILE A 241 -15.15 -2.66 10.29
CA ILE A 241 -14.10 -2.85 11.30
C ILE A 241 -14.29 -1.97 12.53
N ALA A 242 -14.70 -0.71 12.35
CA ALA A 242 -14.82 0.29 13.42
C ALA A 242 -16.11 1.12 13.27
N PRO A 243 -17.30 0.51 13.48
CA PRO A 243 -18.60 1.14 13.23
C PRO A 243 -18.84 2.41 14.05
N GLU A 244 -18.30 2.49 15.27
CA GLU A 244 -18.34 3.68 16.11
C GLU A 244 -17.53 4.83 15.54
N ARG A 245 -16.39 4.56 14.90
CA ARG A 245 -15.55 5.57 14.28
C ARG A 245 -16.10 6.02 12.93
N TYR A 246 -16.75 5.12 12.20
CA TYR A 246 -17.41 5.42 10.93
C TYR A 246 -18.43 6.56 11.03
N ARG A 247 -19.21 6.64 12.13
CA ARG A 247 -20.23 7.69 12.32
C ARG A 247 -19.66 9.11 12.34
N MET A 248 -18.35 9.27 12.49
CA MET A 248 -17.66 10.56 12.49
C MET A 248 -17.17 11.01 11.09
N LEU A 249 -17.35 10.18 10.06
CA LEU A 249 -16.91 10.45 8.69
C LEU A 249 -17.89 11.38 7.94
N LYS A 250 -17.40 12.47 7.34
CA LYS A 250 -18.10 13.29 6.33
C LYS A 250 -17.63 12.97 4.91
N ALA A 251 -18.47 12.36 4.07
CA ALA A 251 -18.08 11.90 2.73
C ALA A 251 -17.35 12.96 1.88
N THR A 252 -16.14 12.66 1.41
CA THR A 252 -15.42 13.47 0.41
C THR A 252 -14.42 12.57 -0.35
N PRO A 253 -14.62 12.30 -1.66
CA PRO A 253 -13.68 11.51 -2.46
C PRO A 253 -12.35 12.27 -2.69
N THR A 254 -11.28 11.53 -3.01
CA THR A 254 -9.92 12.10 -3.17
C THR A 254 -9.54 12.54 -4.59
N ARG A 255 -10.19 12.01 -5.64
CA ARG A 255 -10.02 12.35 -7.08
C ARG A 255 -11.26 11.96 -7.87
N ASP A 256 -11.46 12.55 -9.05
CA ASP A 256 -12.67 12.38 -9.87
C ASP A 256 -12.96 10.91 -10.25
N ASP A 257 -11.94 10.13 -10.65
CA ASP A 257 -12.12 8.71 -11.00
C ASP A 257 -11.96 7.73 -9.81
N CYS A 258 -11.55 8.24 -8.64
CA CYS A 258 -11.20 7.43 -7.48
C CYS A 258 -12.27 7.52 -6.38
N GLY A 259 -12.99 6.43 -6.14
CA GLY A 259 -13.95 6.34 -5.03
C GLY A 259 -13.32 6.21 -3.64
N CYS A 260 -12.00 6.40 -3.50
CA CYS A 260 -11.35 6.41 -2.19
C CYS A 260 -11.72 7.66 -1.38
N TYR A 261 -12.00 7.47 -0.10
CA TYR A 261 -12.34 8.52 0.84
C TYR A 261 -11.14 9.42 1.21
N GLU A 262 -11.41 10.67 1.62
CA GLU A 262 -10.38 11.61 2.07
C GLU A 262 -9.51 11.01 3.19
N SER A 263 -8.23 10.84 2.88
CA SER A 263 -7.23 10.40 3.84
C SER A 263 -6.00 11.30 3.78
N ARG A 264 -5.24 11.34 4.88
CA ARG A 264 -3.92 11.97 4.91
C ARG A 264 -2.86 10.89 4.74
N ASP A 265 -2.13 10.96 3.63
CA ASP A 265 -1.05 10.03 3.34
C ASP A 265 0.23 10.50 4.02
N LEU A 266 0.74 9.69 4.95
CA LEU A 266 1.99 9.88 5.65
C LEU A 266 3.09 9.18 4.84
N GLY A 267 4.03 9.90 4.23
CA GLY A 267 5.13 9.30 3.50
C GLY A 267 5.85 10.28 2.58
N TYR A 268 6.88 9.80 1.88
CA TYR A 268 7.76 10.65 1.10
C TYR A 268 8.23 9.98 -0.20
N TYR A 269 8.33 10.75 -1.28
CA TYR A 269 8.87 10.24 -2.55
C TYR A 269 10.35 9.85 -2.39
N ASP A 270 10.85 8.93 -3.21
CA ASP A 270 12.28 8.57 -3.21
C ASP A 270 12.84 8.13 -1.84
N SER A 271 12.01 7.49 -1.01
CA SER A 271 12.40 7.01 0.33
C SER A 271 12.18 5.52 0.57
N CYS A 272 11.54 4.80 -0.37
CA CYS A 272 11.24 3.38 -0.25
C CYS A 272 12.38 2.51 -0.80
N PRO A 273 13.09 1.71 0.03
CA PRO A 273 14.24 0.92 -0.42
C PRO A 273 13.92 -0.33 -1.24
N HIS A 274 12.63 -0.70 -1.42
CA HIS A 274 12.22 -1.90 -2.16
C HIS A 274 12.80 -2.01 -3.58
N GLY A 275 12.97 -0.88 -4.27
CA GLY A 275 13.63 -0.83 -5.57
C GLY A 275 12.80 -1.35 -6.76
N CYS A 276 11.48 -1.52 -6.59
CA CYS A 276 10.57 -1.95 -7.66
C CYS A 276 10.72 -1.09 -8.93
N VAL A 277 10.87 -1.74 -10.09
CA VAL A 277 11.16 -1.04 -11.34
C VAL A 277 9.99 -0.23 -11.89
N TYR A 278 8.77 -0.57 -11.48
CA TYR A 278 7.54 0.11 -11.86
C TYR A 278 7.11 1.19 -10.84
N CYS A 279 7.93 1.51 -9.83
CA CYS A 279 7.52 2.41 -8.76
C CYS A 279 7.33 3.84 -9.28
N TYR A 280 6.12 4.39 -9.15
CA TYR A 280 5.85 5.80 -9.44
C TYR A 280 6.35 6.74 -8.34
N ALA A 281 6.51 6.23 -7.12
CA ALA A 281 6.88 7.00 -5.94
C ALA A 281 8.40 7.08 -5.72
N ASN A 282 9.20 6.32 -6.48
CA ASN A 282 10.64 6.28 -6.36
C ASN A 282 11.30 6.36 -7.74
N LEU A 283 11.73 7.56 -8.12
CA LEU A 283 12.52 7.82 -9.32
C LEU A 283 14.01 7.58 -9.07
N ASP A 284 14.50 7.87 -7.86
CA ASP A 284 15.90 7.69 -7.48
C ASP A 284 16.07 6.62 -6.40
N ARG A 285 16.31 5.39 -6.86
CA ARG A 285 16.52 4.22 -6.00
C ARG A 285 17.80 4.34 -5.17
N ALA A 286 18.82 5.04 -5.65
CA ALA A 286 20.06 5.23 -4.89
C ALA A 286 19.81 6.18 -3.72
N ARG A 287 19.13 7.30 -3.97
CA ARG A 287 18.69 8.23 -2.93
C ARG A 287 17.82 7.55 -1.87
N ALA A 288 16.88 6.69 -2.27
CA ALA A 288 16.04 5.96 -1.31
C ALA A 288 16.85 5.03 -0.39
N ARG A 289 17.90 4.39 -0.91
CA ARG A 289 18.80 3.54 -0.13
C ARG A 289 19.67 4.37 0.82
N GLU A 290 20.24 5.46 0.32
CA GLU A 290 21.03 6.39 1.13
C GLU A 290 20.19 6.96 2.28
N PHE A 291 18.98 7.40 1.97
CA PHE A 291 18.01 7.90 2.94
C PHE A 291 17.73 6.87 4.04
N HIS A 292 17.48 5.62 3.67
CA HIS A 292 17.25 4.55 4.63
C HIS A 292 18.52 4.24 5.46
N ALA A 293 19.71 4.27 4.86
CA ALA A 293 20.96 4.10 5.60
C ALA A 293 21.17 5.21 6.64
N GLN A 294 20.88 6.46 6.29
CA GLN A 294 20.90 7.59 7.22
C GLN A 294 19.86 7.39 8.35
N TYR A 295 18.66 6.93 8.02
CA TYR A 295 17.66 6.58 9.03
C TYR A 295 18.15 5.47 9.99
N LEU A 296 18.78 4.42 9.50
CA LEU A 296 19.32 3.35 10.36
C LEU A 296 20.37 3.88 11.34
N LYS A 297 21.20 4.84 10.90
CA LYS A 297 22.23 5.48 11.72
C LYS A 297 21.64 6.43 12.77
N ASN A 298 20.72 7.29 12.35
CA ASN A 298 20.29 8.45 13.17
C ASN A 298 18.93 8.24 13.84
N ARG A 299 18.16 7.23 13.41
CA ARG A 299 16.75 6.97 13.80
C ARG A 299 15.81 8.15 13.59
N VAL A 300 16.22 9.12 12.79
CA VAL A 300 15.45 10.31 12.42
C VAL A 300 15.23 10.28 10.92
N LEU A 301 13.99 10.47 10.48
CA LEU A 301 13.73 10.80 9.09
C LEU A 301 14.11 12.26 8.86
N PRO A 302 14.84 12.61 7.79
CA PRO A 302 15.32 13.97 7.56
C PRO A 302 14.20 15.00 7.34
N TYR A 303 12.93 14.58 7.33
CA TYR A 303 11.78 15.46 7.28
C TYR A 303 10.98 15.56 8.59
N ASP A 304 11.50 15.05 9.71
CA ASP A 304 10.89 15.14 11.07
C ASP A 304 10.83 16.60 11.60
N GLY A 305 11.05 17.61 10.76
CA GLY A 305 11.08 19.04 11.14
C GLY A 305 12.16 19.39 12.17
N ARG A 306 13.11 18.47 12.41
CA ARG A 306 14.18 18.58 13.43
C ARG A 306 15.47 19.21 12.92
N THR A 307 15.56 19.47 11.62
CA THR A 307 16.64 20.29 11.06
C THR A 307 16.11 21.72 10.93
N ASN A 308 16.35 22.49 12.00
CA ASN A 308 16.69 23.91 11.83
C ASN A 308 18.15 23.98 11.40
#